data_AF-A0A956RRN4-F1
#
_entry.id   AF-A0A956RRN4-F1
#
_cell.length_a   1.000
_cell.length_b   1.000
_cell.length_c   1.000
_cell.angle_alpha   90.00
_cell.angle_beta   90.00
_cell.angle_gamma   90.00
#
_symmetry.space_group_name_H-M   'P 1'
#
loop_
_entity.id
_entity.type
_entity.pdbx_description
1 polymer ?
#
loop_
_entity_poly.entity_id
_entity_poly.type
_entity_poly.pdbx_seq_one_letter_code
_entity_poly.pdbx_strand_id
1 'polypeptide(L)'
;LDEVARIMTADSTLQISVEGHADQRGSSAFNQALSERRALAVREYLVETGGVDPSRLSAQGFGESRPLDPRPVPEAYALNRRVELRVVASGRDPRADLKVDPEFDPEFDPEVGPEESP
;
A
#
# COMPACT_ATOMS: atom_id res chain seq x y z
N LEU A 1 -14.19 -1.64 6.75
CA LEU A 1 -13.05 -1.78 7.68
C LEU A 1 -13.11 -3.11 8.43
N ASP A 2 -14.31 -3.60 8.75
CA ASP A 2 -14.52 -4.93 9.36
C ASP A 2 -13.84 -6.08 8.62
N GLU A 3 -13.86 -6.08 7.29
CA GLU A 3 -13.18 -7.12 6.51
C GLU A 3 -11.65 -7.11 6.73
N VAL A 4 -11.06 -5.92 6.76
CA VAL A 4 -9.62 -5.78 7.03
C VAL A 4 -9.31 -6.27 8.44
N ALA A 5 -10.14 -5.90 9.42
CA ALA A 5 -9.99 -6.37 10.79
C ALA A 5 -10.05 -7.91 10.84
N ARG A 6 -11.05 -8.54 10.19
CA ARG A 6 -11.15 -10.01 10.11
C ARG A 6 -9.90 -10.65 9.52
N ILE A 7 -9.36 -10.11 8.42
CA ILE A 7 -8.14 -10.62 7.79
C ILE A 7 -6.94 -10.48 8.74
N MET A 8 -6.78 -9.34 9.41
CA MET A 8 -5.68 -9.11 10.37
C MET A 8 -5.80 -9.96 11.64
N THR A 9 -7.01 -10.32 12.05
CA THR A 9 -7.25 -11.26 13.14
C THR A 9 -6.93 -12.69 12.71
N ALA A 10 -7.25 -13.06 11.46
CA ALA A 10 -6.96 -14.39 10.92
C ALA A 10 -5.47 -14.62 10.65
N ASP A 11 -4.74 -13.59 10.23
CA ASP A 11 -3.29 -13.63 10.04
C ASP A 11 -2.62 -12.64 11.00
N SER A 12 -2.08 -13.17 12.11
CA SER A 12 -1.40 -12.40 13.15
C SER A 12 -0.06 -11.80 12.71
N THR A 13 0.45 -12.20 11.55
CA THR A 13 1.74 -11.73 11.03
C THR A 13 1.62 -10.47 10.18
N LEU A 14 0.40 -10.11 9.75
CA LEU A 14 0.17 -8.91 8.95
C LEU A 14 0.45 -7.66 9.76
N GLN A 15 1.22 -6.76 9.17
CA GLN A 15 1.38 -5.37 9.59
C GLN A 15 0.88 -4.46 8.48
N ILE A 16 0.08 -3.47 8.85
CA ILE A 16 -0.55 -2.55 7.90
C ILE A 16 -0.17 -1.10 8.20
N SER A 17 0.11 -0.34 7.15
CA SER A 17 0.19 1.11 7.18
C SER A 17 -1.08 1.72 6.59
N VAL A 18 -1.70 2.62 7.35
CA VAL A 18 -2.88 3.38 6.95
C VAL A 18 -2.41 4.75 6.46
N GLU A 19 -2.55 4.99 5.16
CA GLU A 19 -2.04 6.19 4.50
C GLU A 19 -3.20 7.10 4.07
N GLY A 20 -3.24 8.31 4.64
CA GLY A 20 -4.24 9.32 4.30
C GLY A 20 -3.75 10.26 3.20
N HIS A 21 -4.63 10.62 2.27
CA HIS A 21 -4.35 11.55 1.19
C HIS A 21 -5.44 12.62 1.06
N ALA A 22 -5.03 13.80 0.59
CA ALA A 22 -5.89 14.93 0.29
C ALA A 22 -5.72 15.36 -1.18
N ASP A 23 -6.70 16.10 -1.70
CA ASP A 23 -6.55 16.77 -2.98
C ASP A 23 -5.78 18.10 -2.82
N GLN A 24 -5.31 18.66 -3.93
CA GLN A 24 -4.45 19.85 -3.96
C GLN A 24 -5.16 21.18 -3.57
N ARG A 25 -6.45 21.15 -3.23
CA ARG A 25 -7.16 22.37 -2.85
C ARG A 25 -6.98 22.61 -1.36
N GLY A 26 -6.58 23.83 -0.99
CA GLY A 26 -6.30 24.21 0.39
C GLY A 26 -4.81 24.48 0.61
N SER A 27 -4.42 24.72 1.85
CA SER A 27 -3.01 24.84 2.19
C SER A 27 -2.40 23.48 2.45
N SER A 28 -1.12 23.31 2.10
CA SER A 28 -0.37 22.08 2.37
C SER A 28 -0.46 21.66 3.85
N ALA A 29 -0.36 22.61 4.78
CA ALA A 29 -0.51 22.34 6.23
C ALA A 29 -1.91 21.84 6.61
N PHE A 30 -2.97 22.40 6.02
CA PHE A 30 -4.34 21.94 6.23
C PHE A 30 -4.54 20.53 5.68
N ASN A 31 -4.05 20.28 4.47
CA ASN A 31 -4.17 18.99 3.78
C ASN A 31 -3.39 17.90 4.51
N GLN A 32 -2.20 18.23 5.03
CA GLN A 32 -1.42 17.35 5.89
C GLN A 32 -2.23 16.94 7.13
N ALA A 33 -2.67 17.91 7.94
CA ALA A 33 -3.43 17.63 9.15
C ALA A 33 -4.76 16.89 8.88
N LEU A 34 -5.45 17.21 7.78
CA LEU A 34 -6.67 16.51 7.37
C LEU A 34 -6.40 15.04 7.03
N SER A 35 -5.34 14.78 6.27
CA SER A 35 -4.96 13.43 5.87
C SER A 35 -4.52 12.58 7.06
N GLU A 36 -3.76 13.16 8.00
CA GLU A 36 -3.33 12.50 9.24
C GLU A 36 -4.52 12.11 10.12
N ARG A 37 -5.46 13.05 10.34
CA ARG A 37 -6.68 12.75 11.13
C ARG A 37 -7.50 11.62 10.54
N ARG A 38 -7.63 11.56 9.21
CA ARG A 38 -8.35 10.47 8.52
C ARG A 38 -7.64 9.13 8.68
N ALA A 39 -6.32 9.10 8.50
CA ALA A 39 -5.53 7.89 8.70
C ALA A 39 -5.62 7.39 10.15
N LEU A 40 -5.51 8.31 11.11
CA LEU A 40 -5.62 8.00 12.53
C LEU A 40 -7.00 7.43 12.89
N ALA A 41 -8.08 8.04 12.42
CA ALA A 41 -9.44 7.55 12.66
C ALA A 41 -9.67 6.12 12.13
N VAL A 42 -9.10 5.80 10.97
CA VAL A 42 -9.17 4.44 10.40
C VAL A 42 -8.38 3.45 11.24
N ARG A 43 -7.17 3.83 11.69
CA ARG A 43 -6.37 3.01 12.62
C ARG A 43 -7.11 2.78 13.94
N GLU A 44 -7.66 3.83 14.54
CA GLU A 44 -8.41 3.76 15.80
C GLU A 44 -9.61 2.83 15.66
N TYR A 45 -10.35 2.91 14.56
CA TYR A 45 -11.44 1.98 14.29
C TYR A 45 -10.98 0.52 14.26
N LEU A 46 -9.86 0.21 13.58
CA LEU A 46 -9.32 -1.16 13.52
C LEU A 46 -8.84 -1.67 14.90
N VAL A 47 -8.38 -0.78 15.77
CA VAL A 47 -8.00 -1.13 17.14
C VAL A 47 -9.24 -1.33 18.02
N GLU A 48 -10.10 -0.32 18.11
CA GLU A 48 -11.22 -0.29 19.06
C GLU A 48 -12.36 -1.22 18.68
N THR A 49 -12.72 -1.24 17.40
CA THR A 49 -13.82 -2.08 16.89
C THR A 49 -13.29 -3.40 16.36
N GLY A 50 -12.15 -3.38 15.68
CA GLY A 50 -11.55 -4.56 15.05
C GLY A 50 -10.74 -5.44 16.00
N GLY A 51 -10.37 -4.96 17.20
CA GLY A 51 -9.53 -5.71 18.15
C GLY A 51 -8.12 -6.01 17.66
N VAL A 52 -7.63 -5.25 16.67
CA VAL A 52 -6.27 -5.41 16.13
C VAL A 52 -5.25 -4.78 17.06
N ASP A 53 -4.13 -5.47 17.29
CA ASP A 53 -3.03 -4.94 18.10
C ASP A 53 -2.49 -3.61 17.50
N PRO A 54 -2.45 -2.51 18.27
CA PRO A 54 -1.97 -1.21 17.79
C PRO A 54 -0.54 -1.21 17.27
N SER A 55 0.31 -2.14 17.71
CA SER A 55 1.70 -2.27 17.25
C SER A 55 1.82 -2.79 15.81
N ARG A 56 0.74 -3.41 15.29
CA ARG A 56 0.65 -3.92 13.91
C ARG A 56 0.09 -2.88 12.93
N LEU A 57 -0.24 -1.69 13.42
CA LEU A 57 -0.88 -0.62 12.67
C LEU A 57 -0.10 0.68 12.80
N SER A 58 0.35 1.21 11.66
CA SER A 58 0.85 2.60 11.57
C SER A 58 -0.18 3.47 10.85
N ALA A 59 -0.19 4.77 11.15
CA ALA A 59 -1.03 5.76 10.47
C ALA A 59 -0.17 6.95 10.07
N GLN A 60 -0.28 7.37 8.80
CA GLN A 60 0.46 8.51 8.27
C GLN A 60 -0.40 9.29 7.28
N GLY A 61 -0.37 10.62 7.38
CA GLY A 61 -0.92 11.50 6.35
C GLY A 61 0.15 11.95 5.38
N PHE A 62 -0.19 12.03 4.10
CA PHE A 62 0.68 12.58 3.05
C PHE A 62 0.19 13.89 2.46
N GLY A 63 -0.94 14.42 2.97
CA GLY A 63 -1.60 15.58 2.39
C GLY A 63 -1.81 15.41 0.88
N GLU A 64 -1.47 16.45 0.12
CA GLU A 64 -1.57 16.48 -1.34
C GLU A 64 -0.29 15.98 -2.06
N SER A 65 0.74 15.55 -1.33
CA SER A 65 2.07 15.27 -1.89
C SER A 65 2.16 14.00 -2.75
N ARG A 66 1.16 13.11 -2.65
CA ARG A 66 1.10 11.84 -3.38
C ARG A 66 -0.23 11.69 -4.14
N PRO A 67 -0.46 12.50 -5.21
CA PRO A 67 -1.67 12.42 -6.00
C PRO A 67 -1.67 11.16 -6.87
N LEU A 68 -2.84 10.53 -7.04
CA LEU A 68 -3.04 9.52 -8.08
C LEU A 68 -3.22 10.18 -9.45
N ASP A 69 -3.92 11.31 -9.48
CA ASP A 69 -4.14 12.10 -10.68
C ASP A 69 -3.79 13.57 -10.37
N PRO A 70 -2.73 14.13 -10.98
CA PRO A 70 -2.30 15.50 -10.71
C PRO A 70 -3.17 16.57 -11.39
N ARG A 71 -4.16 16.19 -12.20
CA ARG A 71 -4.97 17.15 -12.97
C ARG A 71 -5.89 17.96 -12.03
N PRO A 72 -6.10 19.26 -12.31
CA PRO A 72 -6.97 20.12 -11.50
C PRO A 72 -8.47 19.97 -11.87
N VAL A 73 -8.98 18.74 -11.91
CA VAL A 73 -10.38 18.44 -12.31
C VAL A 73 -11.17 17.75 -11.18
N PRO A 74 -12.50 17.93 -11.09
CA PRO A 74 -13.33 17.35 -10.03
C PRO A 74 -13.14 15.84 -9.82
N GLU A 75 -12.95 15.09 -10.90
CA GLU A 75 -12.74 13.65 -10.90
C GLU A 75 -11.41 13.29 -10.21
N ALA A 76 -10.33 14.00 -10.55
CA ALA A 76 -9.02 13.83 -9.94
C ALA A 76 -9.04 14.16 -8.44
N TYR A 77 -9.78 15.20 -8.04
CA TYR A 77 -9.93 15.54 -6.62
C TYR A 77 -10.64 14.43 -5.83
N ALA A 78 -11.66 13.79 -6.42
CA ALA A 78 -12.33 12.66 -5.81
C ALA A 78 -11.38 11.47 -5.61
N LEU A 79 -10.55 11.17 -6.62
CA LEU A 79 -9.54 10.11 -6.54
C LEU A 79 -8.47 10.41 -5.48
N ASN A 80 -8.02 11.66 -5.36
CA ASN A 80 -6.95 12.04 -4.44
C ASN A 80 -7.38 12.08 -2.96
N ARG A 81 -8.67 12.29 -2.68
CA ARG A 81 -9.23 12.23 -1.32
C ARG A 81 -9.52 10.78 -0.91
N ARG A 82 -8.48 10.06 -0.48
CA ARG A 82 -8.57 8.63 -0.15
C ARG A 82 -7.79 8.27 1.11
N VAL A 83 -8.04 7.05 1.60
CA VAL A 83 -7.19 6.36 2.56
C VAL A 83 -6.80 5.02 1.95
N GLU A 84 -5.51 4.72 1.93
CA GLU A 84 -4.97 3.44 1.49
C GLU A 84 -4.55 2.59 2.70
N LEU A 85 -4.69 1.27 2.60
CA LEU A 85 -4.16 0.33 3.57
C LEU A 85 -3.10 -0.52 2.88
N ARG A 86 -1.84 -0.35 3.27
CA ARG A 86 -0.69 -1.04 2.68
C ARG A 86 -0.18 -2.11 3.62
N VAL A 87 0.02 -3.33 3.12
CA VAL A 87 0.71 -4.37 3.87
C VAL A 87 2.21 -4.05 3.87
N VAL A 88 2.78 -3.85 5.06
CA VAL A 88 4.20 -3.52 5.23
C VAL A 88 5.04 -4.71 5.69
N ALA A 89 4.40 -5.70 6.30
CA ALA A 89 4.99 -7.00 6.58
C ALA A 89 3.91 -8.07 6.58
N SER A 90 4.28 -9.26 6.13
CA SER A 90 3.53 -10.49 6.30
C SER A 90 4.52 -11.60 6.64
N GLY A 91 4.16 -12.49 7.54
CA GLY A 91 4.92 -13.72 7.83
C GLY A 91 4.82 -14.74 6.70
N ARG A 92 4.02 -14.44 5.67
CA ARG A 92 4.10 -15.07 4.35
C ARG A 92 5.38 -14.59 3.67
N ASP A 93 6.35 -15.48 3.51
CA ASP A 93 7.53 -15.20 2.70
C ASP A 93 7.08 -14.96 1.26
N PRO A 94 7.24 -13.74 0.70
CA PRO A 94 6.85 -13.47 -0.68
C PRO A 94 7.62 -14.34 -1.71
N ARG A 95 8.74 -14.97 -1.30
CA ARG A 95 9.46 -15.97 -2.12
C ARG A 95 8.82 -17.35 -2.10
N ALA A 96 8.04 -17.70 -1.07
CA ALA A 96 7.39 -19.00 -0.98
C ALA A 96 6.19 -19.14 -1.93
N ASP A 97 5.54 -18.02 -2.26
CA ASP A 97 4.46 -17.94 -3.25
C ASP A 97 5.01 -17.89 -4.69
N LEU A 98 6.26 -17.46 -4.87
CA LEU A 98 7.00 -17.63 -6.12
C LEU A 98 7.62 -19.03 -6.16
N LYS A 99 6.78 -20.07 -6.24
CA LYS A 99 7.23 -21.32 -6.85
C LYS A 99 7.50 -20.99 -8.31
N VAL A 100 8.75 -20.64 -8.61
CA VAL A 100 9.28 -20.77 -9.97
C VAL A 100 9.00 -22.22 -10.35
N ASP A 101 8.12 -22.44 -11.32
CA ASP A 101 7.82 -23.79 -11.80
C ASP A 101 9.16 -24.48 -12.09
N PRO A 102 9.41 -25.67 -11.52
CA PRO A 102 10.66 -26.41 -11.75
C PRO A 102 10.84 -26.85 -13.21
N GLU A 103 9.87 -26.54 -14.09
CA GLU A 103 9.92 -26.75 -15.54
C GLU A 103 10.42 -25.53 -16.33
N PHE A 104 10.87 -24.44 -15.68
CA PHE A 104 11.79 -23.55 -16.39
C PHE A 104 13.14 -24.27 -16.50
N ASP A 105 13.19 -25.17 -17.47
CA ASP A 105 14.40 -25.69 -18.07
C ASP A 105 14.85 -24.64 -19.08
N PRO A 106 15.79 -23.74 -18.74
CA PRO A 106 16.52 -23.06 -19.77
C PRO A 106 17.41 -24.15 -20.37
N GLU A 107 16.91 -24.86 -21.38
CA GLU A 107 17.80 -25.28 -22.47
C GLU A 107 18.44 -23.99 -22.97
N PHE A 108 19.55 -23.67 -22.32
CA PHE A 108 20.53 -22.67 -22.70
C PHE A 108 21.07 -23.20 -24.02
N ASP A 109 20.44 -22.80 -25.11
CA ASP A 109 20.94 -23.06 -26.45
C ASP A 109 22.32 -22.38 -26.56
N PRO A 110 23.42 -23.14 -26.62
CA PRO A 110 24.76 -22.58 -26.61
C PRO A 110 25.17 -22.01 -27.98
N GLU A 111 24.29 -21.94 -28.98
CA GLU A 111 24.67 -21.58 -30.36
C GLU A 111 24.52 -20.10 -30.76
N VAL A 112 24.23 -19.17 -29.86
CA VAL A 112 24.38 -17.75 -30.21
C VAL A 112 25.80 -17.29 -29.85
N GLY A 113 26.72 -17.60 -30.77
CA GLY A 113 28.08 -17.06 -30.77
C GLY A 113 28.09 -15.52 -30.83
N PRO A 114 29.22 -14.87 -30.48
CA PRO A 114 29.31 -13.43 -30.52
C PRO A 114 29.33 -12.96 -31.98
N GLU A 115 28.22 -12.42 -32.49
CA GLU A 115 28.30 -11.57 -33.67
C GLU A 115 28.92 -10.24 -33.27
N GLU A 116 30.25 -10.19 -33.41
CA GLU A 116 30.96 -8.94 -33.63
C GLU A 116 30.49 -8.30 -34.95
N SER A 117 30.13 -7.02 -34.85
CA SER A 117 30.38 -5.87 -35.73
C SER A 117 30.38 -6.05 -37.26
N PRO A 118 29.94 -5.02 -38.00
CA PRO A 118 30.83 -3.88 -38.25
C PRO A 118 30.31 -2.52 -37.78
#